data_AF-A0A0M3J6X5-F1
#
_entry.id   AF-A0A0M3J6X5-F1
#
_cell.length_a   1.000
_cell.length_b   1.000
_cell.length_c   1.000
_cell.angle_alpha   90.00
_cell.angle_beta   90.00
_cell.angle_gamma   90.00
#
_symmetry.space_group_name_H-M   'P 1'
#
loop_
_entity.id
_entity.type
_entity.pdbx_description
1 polymer ?
#
loop_
_entity_poly.entity_id
_entity_poly.type
_entity_poly.pdbx_seq_one_letter_code
_entity_poly.pdbx_strand_id
1 'polypeptide(L)'
;MEFWELFQAYITLLSVTTTWLIGRRMNLGRRAKIALHSTMAMGYAQVLLGIVTLVHYVPVWLGALHQSGSMAVMTFVFWLSNEIRRIPK
;
A
#
# COMPACT_ATOMS: atom_id res chain seq x y z
N MET A 1 11.21 -17.30 10.97
CA MET A 1 11.18 -15.86 10.63
C MET A 1 10.39 -15.62 9.34
N GLU A 2 10.51 -16.50 8.34
CA GLU A 2 9.70 -16.56 7.10
C GLU A 2 8.18 -16.33 7.25
N PHE A 3 7.53 -16.91 8.28
CA PHE A 3 6.07 -16.84 8.44
C PHE A 3 5.54 -15.40 8.64
N TRP A 4 6.27 -14.56 9.39
CA TRP A 4 5.80 -13.21 9.69
C TRP A 4 5.92 -12.25 8.53
N GLU A 5 6.95 -12.41 7.69
CA GLU A 5 7.19 -11.56 6.53
C GLU A 5 6.14 -11.79 5.45
N LEU A 6 5.79 -13.07 5.21
CA LEU A 6 4.71 -13.43 4.30
C LEU A 6 3.35 -12.93 4.80
N PHE A 7 3.06 -13.10 6.09
CA PHE A 7 1.79 -12.64 6.68
C PHE A 7 1.59 -11.13 6.55
N GLN A 8 2.65 -10.33 6.76
CA GLN A 8 2.60 -8.88 6.56
C GLN A 8 2.29 -8.52 5.11
N ALA A 9 2.93 -9.21 4.15
CA ALA A 9 2.66 -9.00 2.72
C ALA A 9 1.20 -9.33 2.35
N TYR A 10 0.66 -10.46 2.84
CA TYR A 10 -0.73 -10.86 2.56
C TYR A 10 -1.75 -9.88 3.12
N ILE A 11 -1.58 -9.41 4.37
CA ILE A 11 -2.48 -8.45 4.98
C ILE A 11 -2.45 -7.12 4.23
N THR A 12 -1.26 -6.60 3.90
CA THR A 12 -1.15 -5.33 3.17
C THR A 12 -1.77 -5.42 1.78
N LEU A 13 -1.56 -6.52 1.05
CA LEU A 13 -2.18 -6.74 -0.26
C LEU A 13 -3.71 -6.77 -0.16
N LEU A 14 -4.26 -7.51 0.80
CA LEU A 14 -5.70 -7.59 1.02
C LEU A 14 -6.29 -6.23 1.42
N SER A 15 -5.64 -5.49 2.31
CA SER A 15 -6.09 -4.16 2.72
C SER A 15 -6.07 -3.17 1.55
N VAL A 16 -4.97 -3.08 0.80
CA VAL A 16 -4.87 -2.17 -0.37
C VAL A 16 -5.91 -2.52 -1.43
N THR A 17 -6.09 -3.81 -1.72
CA THR A 17 -7.08 -4.28 -2.71
C THR A 17 -8.51 -3.97 -2.23
N THR A 18 -8.82 -4.20 -0.96
CA THR A 18 -10.14 -3.91 -0.37
C THR A 18 -10.43 -2.42 -0.40
N THR A 19 -9.49 -1.57 0.00
CA THR A 19 -9.62 -0.11 -0.06
C THR A 19 -9.83 0.37 -1.50
N TRP A 20 -9.12 -0.20 -2.47
CA TRP A 20 -9.32 0.13 -3.89
C TRP A 20 -10.70 -0.30 -4.39
N LEU A 21 -11.14 -1.52 -4.06
CA LEU A 21 -12.46 -2.05 -4.45
C LEU A 21 -13.62 -1.25 -3.86
N ILE A 22 -13.50 -0.78 -2.63
CA ILE A 22 -14.49 0.09 -1.99
C ILE A 22 -14.43 1.48 -2.62
N GLY A 23 -13.23 2.08 -2.72
CA GLY A 23 -13.04 3.44 -3.22
C GLY A 23 -13.47 3.63 -4.67
N ARG A 24 -13.27 2.62 -5.54
CA ARG A 24 -13.72 2.68 -6.95
C ARG A 24 -15.23 2.72 -7.12
N ARG A 25 -15.99 2.25 -6.13
CA ARG A 25 -17.47 2.29 -6.13
C ARG A 25 -18.01 3.58 -5.54
N MET A 26 -17.17 4.41 -4.92
CA MET A 26 -17.55 5.69 -4.37
C MET A 26 -17.41 6.80 -5.44
N ASN A 27 -18.30 7.80 -5.40
CA ASN A 27 -18.24 8.94 -6.32
C ASN A 27 -17.17 9.94 -5.87
N LEU A 28 -15.90 9.51 -5.98
CA LEU A 28 -14.75 10.27 -5.51
C LEU A 28 -14.36 11.36 -6.51
N GLY A 29 -14.00 12.54 -5.99
CA GLY A 29 -13.42 13.63 -6.78
C GLY A 29 -12.10 13.22 -7.45
N ARG A 30 -11.70 13.94 -8.50
CA ARG A 30 -10.51 13.61 -9.34
C ARG A 30 -9.23 13.39 -8.52
N ARG A 31 -9.01 14.19 -7.46
CA ARG A 31 -7.85 14.07 -6.56
C ARG A 31 -7.88 12.80 -5.70
N ALA A 32 -9.04 12.46 -5.15
CA ALA A 32 -9.23 11.23 -4.39
C ALA A 32 -9.05 9.97 -5.26
N LYS A 33 -9.45 10.01 -6.54
CA LYS A 33 -9.18 8.93 -7.50
C LYS A 33 -7.68 8.76 -7.78
N ILE A 34 -6.93 9.85 -7.95
CA ILE A 34 -5.47 9.81 -8.11
C ILE A 34 -4.84 9.17 -6.87
N ALA A 35 -5.20 9.64 -5.67
CA ALA A 35 -4.70 9.06 -4.42
C ALA A 35 -5.03 7.55 -4.32
N LEU A 36 -6.26 7.15 -4.67
CA LEU A 36 -6.69 5.76 -4.64
C LEU A 36 -5.85 4.86 -5.58
N HIS A 37 -5.60 5.30 -6.81
CA HIS A 37 -4.78 4.57 -7.77
C HIS A 37 -3.29 4.54 -7.36
N SER A 38 -2.76 5.64 -6.80
CA SER A 38 -1.40 5.69 -6.27
C SER A 38 -1.20 4.75 -5.08
N THR A 39 -2.16 4.68 -4.15
CA THR A 39 -2.14 3.71 -3.04
C THR A 39 -2.09 2.27 -3.55
N MET A 40 -2.89 1.97 -4.58
CA MET A 40 -2.88 0.65 -5.20
C MET A 40 -1.52 0.32 -5.83
N ALA A 41 -0.99 1.23 -6.67
CA ALA A 41 0.29 1.05 -7.33
C ALA A 41 1.45 0.85 -6.34
N MET A 42 1.50 1.68 -5.29
CA MET A 42 2.52 1.57 -4.25
C MET A 42 2.37 0.28 -3.44
N GLY A 43 1.14 -0.18 -3.17
CA GLY A 43 0.90 -1.46 -2.49
C GLY A 43 1.40 -2.68 -3.28
N TYR A 44 1.24 -2.69 -4.60
CA TYR A 44 1.82 -3.75 -5.43
C TYR A 44 3.35 -3.67 -5.52
N ALA A 45 3.90 -2.46 -5.63
CA ALA A 45 5.35 -2.26 -5.60
C ALA A 45 5.97 -2.76 -4.29
N GLN A 46 5.29 -2.53 -3.17
CA GLN A 46 5.67 -3.01 -1.85
C GLN A 46 5.74 -4.53 -1.77
N VAL A 47 4.75 -5.24 -2.33
CA VAL A 47 4.71 -6.71 -2.33
C VAL A 47 5.79 -7.29 -3.25
N LEU A 48 6.03 -6.70 -4.42
CA LEU A 48 7.12 -7.10 -5.30
C LEU A 48 8.48 -6.95 -4.62
N LEU A 49 8.70 -5.83 -3.91
CA LEU A 49 9.92 -5.61 -3.12
C LEU A 49 10.09 -6.66 -2.02
N GLY A 50 9.01 -7.07 -1.34
CA GLY A 50 9.03 -8.14 -0.34
C GLY A 50 9.35 -9.53 -0.90
N ILE A 51 8.93 -9.83 -2.14
CA ILE A 51 9.30 -11.07 -2.82
C ILE A 51 10.78 -11.04 -3.22
N VAL A 52 11.28 -9.89 -3.70
CA VAL A 52 12.69 -9.71 -4.06
C VAL A 52 13.62 -9.87 -2.86
N THR A 53 13.22 -9.41 -1.66
CA THR A 53 13.99 -9.60 -0.41
C THR A 53 14.12 -11.06 -0.01
N LEU A 54 13.06 -11.88 -0.22
CA LEU A 54 13.07 -13.32 0.06
C LEU A 54 13.99 -14.08 -0.91
N VAL A 55 14.00 -13.70 -2.19
CA VAL A 55 14.80 -14.38 -3.23
C VAL A 55 16.30 -14.06 -3.14
N HIS A 56 16.68 -12.87 -2.65
CA HIS A 56 18.07 -12.41 -2.65
C HIS A 56 18.89 -12.68 -1.37
N TYR A 57 18.44 -13.56 -0.46
CA TYR A 57 19.15 -13.85 0.81
C TYR A 57 19.49 -12.56 1.60
N VAL A 58 18.43 -11.86 2.03
CA VAL A 58 18.35 -10.66 2.90
C VAL A 58 19.65 -9.87 3.10
N PRO A 59 20.03 -9.03 2.12
CA PRO A 59 20.90 -7.89 2.39
C PRO A 59 20.14 -6.85 3.23
N VAL A 60 20.74 -6.34 4.32
CA VAL A 60 20.11 -5.41 5.28
C VAL A 60 19.49 -4.17 4.60
N TRP A 61 20.10 -3.68 3.52
CA TRP A 61 19.61 -2.52 2.76
C TRP A 61 18.29 -2.80 2.02
N LEU A 62 18.06 -4.05 1.59
CA LEU A 62 16.87 -4.48 0.87
C LEU A 62 15.66 -4.58 1.82
N GLY A 63 15.89 -5.05 3.05
CA GLY A 63 14.90 -5.03 4.13
C GLY A 63 14.55 -3.62 4.61
N ALA A 64 15.52 -2.71 4.66
CA ALA A 64 15.28 -1.29 4.96
C ALA A 64 14.43 -0.61 3.89
N LEU A 65 14.67 -0.92 2.60
CA LEU A 65 13.84 -0.42 1.50
C LEU A 65 12.40 -0.94 1.63
N HIS A 66 12.23 -2.22 1.99
CA HIS A 66 10.91 -2.80 2.25
C HIS A 66 10.19 -2.09 3.41
N GLN A 67 10.83 -1.84 4.55
CA GLN A 67 10.19 -1.07 5.63
C GLN A 67 9.80 0.34 5.20
N SER A 68 10.67 1.03 4.45
CA SER A 68 10.39 2.39 3.96
C SER A 68 9.20 2.45 2.99
N GLY A 69 9.01 1.42 2.16
CA GLY A 69 7.89 1.37 1.24
C GLY A 69 6.54 1.16 1.96
N SER A 70 6.51 0.49 3.11
CA SER A 70 5.31 0.39 3.95
C SER A 70 4.90 1.76 4.50
N MET A 71 5.87 2.58 4.92
CA MET A 71 5.61 3.97 5.35
C MET A 71 5.05 4.84 4.21
N ALA A 72 5.51 4.63 2.98
CA ALA A 72 4.99 5.33 1.81
C ALA A 72 3.54 4.92 1.50
N VAL A 73 3.21 3.62 1.54
CA VAL A 73 1.82 3.14 1.42
C VAL A 73 0.92 3.77 2.48
N MET A 74 1.38 3.83 3.74
CA MET A 74 0.64 4.43 4.84
C MET A 74 0.37 5.93 4.61
N THR A 75 1.34 6.65 4.05
CA THR A 75 1.19 8.07 3.69
C THR A 75 0.12 8.27 2.60
N PHE A 76 0.10 7.41 1.58
CA PHE A 76 -0.94 7.46 0.54
C PHE A 76 -2.33 7.14 1.11
N VAL A 77 -2.45 6.21 2.05
CA VAL A 77 -3.72 5.91 2.76
C VAL A 77 -4.20 7.09 3.58
N PHE A 78 -3.31 7.78 4.30
CA PHE A 78 -3.67 8.98 5.05
C PHE A 78 -4.09 10.13 4.13
N TRP A 79 -3.40 10.31 3.00
CA TRP A 79 -3.77 11.31 2.02
C TRP A 79 -5.16 11.04 1.44
N LEU A 80 -5.44 9.79 1.05
CA LEU A 80 -6.77 9.38 0.58
C LEU A 80 -7.86 9.64 1.65
N SER A 81 -7.57 9.30 2.91
CA SER A 81 -8.50 9.50 4.03
C SER A 81 -8.79 10.98 4.30
N ASN A 82 -7.78 11.84 4.21
CA ASN A 82 -7.93 13.28 4.33
C ASN A 82 -8.75 13.85 3.16
N GLU A 83 -8.56 13.35 1.94
CA GLU A 83 -9.31 13.82 0.78
C GLU A 83 -10.79 13.40 0.85
N ILE A 84 -11.10 12.18 1.32
CA ILE A 84 -12.49 11.74 1.55
C ILE A 84 -13.16 12.58 2.63
N ARG A 85 -12.45 12.95 3.71
CA ARG A 85 -12.98 13.83 4.77
C ARG A 85 -13.29 15.25 4.29
N ARG A 86 -12.65 15.71 3.21
CA ARG A 86 -12.87 17.03 2.61
C ARG A 86 -14.07 17.09 1.66
N ILE A 87 -14.71 15.96 1.36
CA ILE A 87 -15.95 15.92 0.60
C ILE A 87 -17.08 16.34 1.56
N PRO A 88 -17.70 17.52 1.40
CA PRO A 88 -18.86 17.89 2.22
C PRO A 88 -20.00 16.90 2.01
N LYS A 89 -20.69 16.54 3.10
CA LYS A 89 -21.82 15.59 3.11
C LYS A 89 -22.97 16.06 2.24
#